data_AF-A0A959NE25-F1
#
_entry.id   AF-A0A959NE25-F1
#
_cell.length_a   1.000
_cell.length_b   1.000
_cell.length_c   1.000
_cell.angle_alpha   90.00
_cell.angle_beta   90.00
_cell.angle_gamma   90.00
#
_symmetry.space_group_name_H-M   'P 1'
#
loop_
_entity.id
_entity.type
_entity.pdbx_description
1 polymer ?
#
loop_
_entity_poly.entity_id
_entity_poly.type
_entity_poly.pdbx_seq_one_letter_code
_entity_poly.pdbx_strand_id
1 'polypeptide(L)' 'ERFKRLSEGLTDVYFQQFYRRFMESEAGHYTCFILLAEEYVEKEKVRIRWEEWLQYEANVIQTLTVRGDRIH' A
#
# COMPACT_ATOMS: atom_id res chain seq x y z
N GLU A 1 3.34 -0.07 -3.48
CA GLU A 1 4.52 -0.43 -4.32
C GLU A 1 4.40 -1.73 -5.13
N ARG A 2 3.84 -2.84 -4.59
CA ARG A 2 3.73 -4.13 -5.34
C ARG A 2 3.00 -4.05 -6.68
N PHE A 3 1.92 -3.28 -6.76
CA PHE A 3 1.11 -3.15 -7.97
C PHE A 3 1.82 -2.44 -9.12
N LYS A 4 2.76 -1.52 -8.83
CA LYS A 4 3.56 -0.85 -9.85
C LYS A 4 4.48 -1.86 -10.55
N ARG A 5 5.19 -2.69 -9.78
CA ARG A 5 6.03 -3.78 -10.32
C ARG A 5 5.22 -4.86 -11.04
N LEU A 6 4.00 -5.17 -10.56
CA LEU A 6 3.07 -6.07 -11.27
C LEU A 6 2.61 -5.48 -12.61
N SER A 7 2.28 -4.18 -12.66
CA SER A 7 1.86 -3.51 -13.89
C SER A 7 2.97 -3.43 -14.94
N GLU A 8 4.23 -3.24 -14.53
CA GLU A 8 5.38 -3.18 -15.43
C GLU A 8 5.74 -4.56 -16.03
N GLY A 9 5.32 -5.66 -15.39
CA GLY A 9 5.53 -7.04 -15.88
C GLY A 9 4.37 -7.64 -16.66
N LEU A 10 3.22 -6.95 -16.75
CA LEU A 10 2.04 -7.42 -17.48
C LEU A 10 2.09 -6.92 -18.92
N THR A 11 1.99 -7.81 -19.91
CA THR A 11 1.94 -7.44 -21.34
C THR A 11 0.57 -6.95 -21.79
N ASP A 12 -0.48 -7.19 -20.99
CA ASP A 12 -1.85 -6.82 -21.30
C ASP A 12 -2.18 -5.39 -20.81
N VAL A 13 -2.45 -4.51 -21.78
CA VAL A 13 -2.77 -3.09 -21.57
C VAL A 13 -4.02 -2.88 -20.71
N TYR A 14 -5.01 -3.78 -20.77
CA TYR A 14 -6.22 -3.70 -19.95
C TYR A 14 -5.89 -3.91 -18.48
N PHE A 15 -5.10 -4.94 -18.16
CA PHE A 15 -4.72 -5.23 -16.78
C PHE A 15 -3.80 -4.15 -16.20
N GLN A 16 -2.88 -3.58 -16.99
CA GLN A 16 -2.08 -2.44 -16.57
C GLN A 16 -2.96 -1.25 -16.13
N GLN A 17 -3.95 -0.88 -16.95
CA GLN A 17 -4.88 0.21 -16.65
C GLN A 17 -5.79 -0.10 -15.46
N PHE A 18 -6.18 -1.36 -15.29
CA PHE A 18 -6.94 -1.82 -14.13
C PHE A 18 -6.13 -1.66 -12.83
N TYR A 19 -4.91 -2.22 -12.76
CA TYR A 19 -4.07 -2.15 -11.57
C TYR A 19 -3.61 -0.73 -11.24
N ARG A 20 -3.42 0.14 -12.25
CA ARG A 20 -3.14 1.56 -12.03
C ARG A 20 -4.30 2.27 -11.34
N ARG A 21 -5.53 2.14 -11.86
CA ARG A 21 -6.74 2.74 -11.24
C ARG A 21 -6.99 2.19 -9.83
N PHE A 22 -6.73 0.90 -9.64
CA PHE A 22 -6.81 0.26 -8.33
C PHE A 22 -5.81 0.89 -7.34
N MET A 23 -4.56 1.09 -7.77
CA MET A 23 -3.54 1.78 -6.97
C MET A 23 -3.95 3.22 -6.58
N GLU A 24 -4.55 3.96 -7.51
CA GLU A 24 -5.04 5.32 -7.26
C GLU A 24 -6.17 5.32 -6.22
N SER A 25 -7.08 4.34 -6.24
CA SER A 25 -8.10 4.15 -5.20
C SER A 25 -7.51 3.82 -3.83
N GLU A 26 -6.51 2.94 -3.78
CA GLU A 26 -5.83 2.56 -2.54
C GLU A 26 -5.07 3.75 -1.90
N ALA A 27 -4.50 4.64 -2.72
CA ALA A 27 -3.87 5.87 -2.25
C ALA A 27 -4.89 6.83 -1.60
N GLY A 28 -6.12 6.87 -2.14
CA GLY A 28 -7.23 7.59 -1.52
C GLY A 28 -7.62 7.01 -0.16
N HIS A 29 -7.69 5.69 -0.05
CA HIS A 29 -8.01 5.00 1.21
C HIS A 29 -6.97 5.26 2.30
N TYR A 30 -5.68 5.10 2.00
CA TYR A 30 -4.59 5.38 2.97
C TYR A 30 -4.68 6.81 3.51
N THR A 31 -4.89 7.79 2.61
CA THR A 31 -4.99 9.20 2.99
C THR A 31 -6.19 9.43 3.91
N CYS A 32 -7.35 8.84 3.59
CA CYS A 32 -8.54 8.92 4.41
C CYS A 32 -8.31 8.39 5.83
N PHE A 33 -7.71 7.21 5.98
CA PHE A 33 -7.47 6.61 7.29
C PHE A 33 -6.48 7.40 8.14
N ILE A 34 -5.42 7.95 7.53
CA ILE A 34 -4.47 8.80 8.26
C ILE A 34 -5.13 10.10 8.71
N LEU A 35 -5.89 10.77 7.84
CA LEU A 35 -6.61 11.99 8.21
C LEU A 35 -7.64 11.74 9.31
N LEU A 36 -8.36 10.61 9.26
CA LEU A 36 -9.29 10.22 10.31
C LEU A 36 -8.56 9.97 11.64
N ALA A 37 -7.38 9.32 11.62
CA ALA A 37 -6.58 9.12 12.82
C ALA A 37 -6.07 10.45 13.40
N GLU A 38 -5.65 11.39 12.55
CA GLU A 38 -5.23 12.74 12.96
C GLU A 38 -6.36 13.60 13.54
N GLU A 39 -7.63 13.30 13.25
CA GLU A 39 -8.78 13.98 13.85
C GLU A 39 -8.98 13.58 15.32
N TYR A 40 -8.75 12.31 15.65
CA TYR A 40 -8.99 11.78 17.00
C TYR A 40 -7.74 11.66 17.87
N VAL A 41 -6.56 11.75 17.28
CA VAL A 41 -5.27 11.57 17.96
C VAL A 41 -4.29 12.65 17.49
N GLU A 42 -3.43 13.09 18.39
CA GLU A 42 -2.38 14.07 18.06
C GLU A 42 -1.57 13.65 16.83
N LYS A 43 -1.42 14.57 15.88
CA LYS A 43 -0.80 14.32 14.57
C LYS A 43 0.58 13.69 14.68
N GLU A 44 1.41 14.21 15.59
CA GLU A 44 2.77 13.70 15.80
C GLU A 44 2.77 12.22 16.19
N LYS A 45 1.88 11.83 17.10
CA LYS A 45 1.72 10.44 17.53
C LYS A 45 1.24 9.54 16.39
N VAL A 46 0.33 10.02 15.54
CA VAL A 46 -0.15 9.29 14.36
C VAL A 46 0.98 9.09 13.35
N ARG A 47 1.78 10.12 13.08
CA ARG A 47 2.88 10.08 12.11
C ARG A 47 4.03 9.17 12.57
N ILE A 48 4.43 9.26 13.84
CA ILE A 48 5.44 8.35 14.42
C ILE A 48 4.96 6.90 14.30
N ARG A 49 3.72 6.61 14.71
CA ARG A 49 3.16 5.25 14.62
C ARG A 49 3.06 4.77 13.17
N TRP A 50 2.72 5.66 12.25
CA TRP A 50 2.66 5.32 10.83
C TRP A 50 4.04 4.92 10.29
N GLU A 51 5.10 5.65 10.63
CA GLU A 51 6.47 5.28 10.25
C GLU A 51 6.92 3.95 10.85
N GLU A 52 6.59 3.67 12.11
CA GLU A 52 6.85 2.37 12.76
C GLU A 52 6.19 1.21 11.97
N TRP A 53 4.94 1.39 11.55
CA TRP A 53 4.22 0.40 10.76
C TRP A 53 4.82 0.20 9.37
N LEU A 54 5.25 1.27 8.70
CA LEU A 54 5.94 1.18 7.41
C LEU A 54 7.25 0.39 7.52
N GLN A 55 8.04 0.62 8.57
CA GLN A 55 9.26 -0.13 8.83
C GLN A 55 8.96 -1.60 9.13
N TYR A 56 7.92 -1.88 9.92
CA TYR A 56 7.50 -3.24 10.20
C TYR A 56 7.00 -3.97 8.94
N GLU A 57 6.14 -3.33 8.14
CA GLU A 57 5.62 -3.87 6.89
C GLU A 57 6.76 -4.21 5.92
N ALA A 58 7.78 -3.35 5.80
CA ALA A 58 8.96 -3.61 4.96
C ALA A 58 9.67 -4.91 5.37
N ASN A 59 9.83 -5.16 6.67
CA ASN A 59 10.41 -6.41 7.18
C ASN A 59 9.51 -7.62 6.90
N VAL A 60 8.19 -7.47 7.05
CA VAL A 60 7.23 -8.54 6.72
C VAL A 60 7.28 -8.87 5.23
N ILE A 61 7.33 -7.87 4.34
CA ILE A 61 7.43 -8.08 2.89
C ILE A 61 8.70 -8.87 2.51
N GLN A 62 9.82 -8.63 3.19
CA GLN A 62 11.07 -9.37 2.95
C GLN A 62 10.99 -10.84 3.37
N THR A 63 10.16 -11.17 4.35
CA THR A 63 10.01 -12.53 4.89
C THR A 63 8.86 -13.31 4.23
N LEU A 64 7.99 -12.64 3.48
CA LEU A 64 6.92 -13.27 2.72
C LEU A 64 7.48 -13.99 1.49
N THR A 65 7.38 -15.32 1.49
CA THR A 65 7.60 -16.13 0.28
C THR A 65 6.57 -15.75 -0.78
N VAL A 66 7.03 -15.40 -1.99
CA VAL A 66 6.15 -15.12 -3.12
C VAL A 66 5.33 -16.37 -3.45
N ARG A 67 4.05 -16.36 -3.10
CA ARG A 67 3.07 -17.33 -3.60
C ARG A 67 2.05 -16.59 -4.45
N GLY A 68 1.78 -17.13 -5.64
CA GLY A 68 0.91 -16.48 -6.63
C GLY A 68 -0.58 -16.45 -6.27
N ASP A 69 -0.97 -17.03 -5.14
CA ASP A 69 -2.36 -17.11 -4.66
C ASP A 69 -2.74 -15.99 -3.68
N ARG A 70 -1.79 -15.11 -3.29
CA ARG A 70 -2.07 -13.97 -2.41
C ARG A 70 -1.56 -12.66 -2.98
N ILE A 71 -2.42 -11.64 -2.87
CA ILE A 71 -2.07 -10.25 -3.20
C ILE A 71 -1.19 -9.63 -2.09
N HIS A 72 -1.31 -10.14 -0.85
CA HIS A 72 -0.53 -9.75 0.34
C HIS A 72 0.47 -10.84 0.74
#